data_AF-A0A3D0ZVQ4-F1
#
_entry.id   AF-A0A3D0ZVQ4-F1
#
_cell.length_a   1.000
_cell.length_b   1.000
_cell.length_c   1.000
_cell.angle_alpha   90.00
_cell.angle_beta   90.00
_cell.angle_gamma   90.00
#
_symmetry.space_group_name_H-M   'P 1'
#
loop_
_entity.id
_entity.type
_entity.pdbx_description
1 polymer ?
#
loop_
_entity_poly.entity_id
_entity_poly.type
_entity_poly.pdbx_seq_one_letter_code
_entity_poly.pdbx_strand_id
1 'polypeptide(L)' 'REAIACCETHGDYGSRDLLNRILISEEEHIDWLETQLKLISDTGLPNYLQAQMDA' A
#
# COMPACT_ATOMS: atom_id res chain seq x y z
N ARG A 1 8.40 -10.60 -0.08
CA ARG A 1 9.77 -10.52 -0.63
C ARG A 1 10.39 -11.90 -0.90
N GLU A 2 10.15 -12.92 -0.06
CA GLU A 2 10.63 -14.29 -0.29
C GLU A 2 10.16 -14.93 -1.61
N ALA A 3 8.90 -14.72 -1.99
CA ALA A 3 8.36 -15.22 -3.26
C ALA A 3 9.07 -14.63 -4.50
N ILE A 4 9.44 -13.35 -4.48
CA ILE A 4 10.21 -12.69 -5.54
C ILE A 4 11.58 -13.34 -5.68
N ALA A 5 12.26 -13.60 -4.55
CA ALA A 5 13.55 -14.29 -4.54
C ALA A 5 13.44 -15.72 -5.08
N CYS A 6 12.37 -16.45 -4.73
CA CYS A 6 12.10 -17.79 -5.25
C CYS A 6 11.92 -17.79 -6.78
N CYS A 7 11.16 -16.82 -7.33
CA CYS A 7 11.00 -16.67 -8.77
C CYS A 7 12.33 -16.36 -9.46
N GLU A 8 13.15 -15.48 -8.89
CA GLU A 8 14.49 -15.13 -9.43
C GLU A 8 15.42 -16.35 -9.47
N THR A 9 15.47 -17.18 -8.40
CA THR A 9 16.36 -18.35 -8.36
C THR A 9 15.95 -19.46 -9.34
N HIS A 10 14.69 -19.52 -9.75
CA HIS A 10 14.18 -20.50 -10.73
C HIS A 10 14.08 -19.92 -12.15
N GLY A 11 14.50 -18.67 -12.38
CA GLY A 11 14.44 -18.01 -13.68
C GLY A 11 13.04 -17.60 -14.14
N ASP A 12 12.06 -17.54 -13.23
CA ASP A 12 10.71 -17.07 -13.51
C ASP A 12 10.60 -15.55 -13.37
N TYR A 13 11.11 -14.83 -14.37
CA TYR A 13 11.13 -13.37 -14.36
C TYR A 13 9.75 -12.73 -14.53
N GLY A 14 8.80 -13.42 -15.17
CA GLY A 14 7.44 -12.91 -15.35
C GLY A 14 6.68 -12.84 -14.03
N SER A 15 6.70 -13.92 -13.25
CA SER A 15 6.09 -13.93 -11.91
C SER A 15 6.83 -13.00 -10.96
N ARG A 16 8.16 -12.92 -11.05
CA ARG A 16 8.97 -11.99 -10.26
C ARG A 16 8.52 -10.55 -10.45
N ASP A 17 8.37 -10.10 -11.70
CA ASP A 17 7.99 -8.73 -12.01
C ASP A 17 6.55 -8.41 -11.56
N LEU A 18 5.64 -9.36 -11.72
CA LEU A 18 4.28 -9.24 -11.22
C LEU A 18 4.26 -9.07 -9.69
N LEU A 19 4.97 -9.95 -8.96
CA LEU A 19 5.05 -9.88 -7.52
C LEU A 19 5.73 -8.59 -7.02
N ASN A 20 6.70 -8.07 -7.76
CA ASN A 20 7.33 -6.80 -7.42
C ASN A 20 6.37 -5.61 -7.58
N ARG A 21 5.55 -5.59 -8.64
CA ARG A 21 4.52 -4.55 -8.82
C ARG A 21 3.45 -4.59 -7.74
N ILE A 22 3.01 -5.81 -7.37
CA ILE A 22 2.09 -5.99 -6.25
C ILE A 22 2.71 -5.44 -4.96
N LEU A 23 3.96 -5.82 -4.67
CA LEU A 23 4.65 -5.36 -3.46
C LEU A 23 4.69 -3.82 -3.37
N ILE A 24 5.04 -3.12 -4.45
CA ILE A 24 5.07 -1.66 -4.48
C ILE A 24 3.67 -1.09 -4.23
N SER A 25 2.63 -1.62 -4.89
CA SER A 25 1.25 -1.18 -4.69
C SER A 25 0.79 -1.36 -3.24
N GLU A 26 1.20 -2.43 -2.57
CA GLU A 26 0.86 -2.67 -1.17
C GLU A 26 1.64 -1.73 -0.23
N GLU A 27 2.90 -1.41 -0.54
CA GLU A 27 3.67 -0.42 0.23
C GLU A 27 3.02 0.98 0.12
N GLU A 28 2.60 1.41 -1.08
CA GLU A 28 1.85 2.65 -1.27
C GLU A 28 0.49 2.63 -0.54
N HIS A 29 -0.19 1.48 -0.53
CA HIS A 29 -1.46 1.33 0.18
C HIS A 29 -1.28 1.43 1.70
N ILE A 30 -0.22 0.83 2.25
CA ILE A 30 0.14 0.96 3.67
C ILE A 30 0.41 2.43 4.02
N ASP A 31 1.23 3.14 3.24
CA ASP A 31 1.55 4.55 3.46
C ASP A 31 0.28 5.43 3.47
N TRP A 32 -0.66 5.16 2.55
CA TRP A 32 -1.94 5.86 2.50
C TRP A 32 -2.78 5.60 3.76
N LEU A 33 -2.89 4.34 4.18
CA LEU A 33 -3.65 3.93 5.38
C LEU A 33 -3.06 4.56 6.65
N GLU A 34 -1.74 4.52 6.81
CA GLU A 34 -1.05 5.15 7.94
C GLU A 34 -1.29 6.68 7.96
N THR A 35 -1.26 7.31 6.79
CA THR A 35 -1.59 8.73 6.65
C THR A 35 -3.03 9.02 7.07
N GLN A 36 -4.00 8.20 6.66
CA GLN A 36 -5.40 8.41 7.04
C GLN A 36 -5.60 8.25 8.56
N LEU A 37 -5.00 7.23 9.16
CA LEU A 37 -5.06 7.02 10.61
C LEU A 37 -4.44 8.19 11.38
N LYS A 38 -3.32 8.71 10.89
CA LYS A 38 -2.68 9.90 11.46
C LYS A 38 -3.58 11.13 11.34
N LEU A 39 -4.21 11.36 10.18
CA LEU A 39 -5.15 12.47 9.99
C LEU A 39 -6.36 12.37 10.94
N ILE A 40 -6.89 11.16 11.16
CA ILE A 40 -7.96 10.92 12.14
C ILE A 40 -7.47 11.27 13.55
N SER A 41 -6.25 10.85 13.93
CA SER A 41 -5.66 11.16 15.23
C SER A 41 -5.44 12.67 15.42
N ASP A 42 -4.96 13.36 14.39
CA ASP A 42 -4.57 14.78 14.48
C ASP A 42 -5.78 15.72 14.43
N THR A 43 -6.83 15.36 13.69
CA THR A 43 -8.00 16.24 13.44
C THR A 43 -9.27 15.82 14.17
N GLY A 44 -9.32 14.57 14.65
CA GLY A 44 -10.53 13.95 15.19
C GLY A 44 -11.44 13.40 14.10
N LEU A 45 -12.13 12.29 14.42
CA LEU A 45 -12.99 11.58 13.48
C LEU A 45 -14.06 12.46 12.78
N PRO A 46 -14.77 13.39 13.45
CA PRO A 46 -15.77 14.23 12.78
C PRO A 46 -15.18 15.13 11.68
N ASN A 47 -14.03 15.76 11.94
CA ASN A 47 -13.39 16.66 10.98
C ASN A 47 -12.80 15.87 9.80
N TYR A 48 -12.20 14.71 10.08
CA TYR A 48 -11.73 13.82 9.03
C TYR A 48 -12.86 13.38 8.10
N LEU A 49 -14.00 12.92 8.65
CA LEU A 49 -15.15 12.50 7.83
C LEU A 49 -15.74 13.65 7.01
N GLN A 50 -15.79 14.86 7.58
CA GLN A 50 -16.22 16.06 6.84
C GLN A 50 -15.30 16.35 5.65
N ALA A 51 -13.99 16.19 5.81
CA ALA A 51 -13.01 16.41 4.74
C ALA A 51 -13.05 15.32 3.65
N GLN A 52 -13.62 14.14 3.92
CA GLN A 52 -13.80 13.04 2.96
C GLN A 52 -15.12 13.10 2.21
N MET A 53 -15.97 14.09 2.46
CA MET A 53 -17.19 14.29 1.67
C MET A 53 -16.82 14.80 0.27
N ASP A 54 -17.28 14.13 -0.77
CA ASP A 54 -17.22 14.64 -2.14
C ASP A 54 -18.10 15.90 -2.29
N ALA A 55 -17.74 16.79 -3.21
CA ALA A 55 -18.55 17.96 -3.58
C ALA A 55 -19.73 17.59 -4.48
#